data_AF-A0A353X177-F1
#
_entry.id   AF-A0A353X177-F1
#
_cell.length_a   1.000
_cell.length_b   1.000
_cell.length_c   1.000
_cell.angle_alpha   90.00
_cell.angle_beta   90.00
_cell.angle_gamma   90.00
#
_symmetry.space_group_name_H-M   'P 1'
#
loop_
_entity.id
_entity.type
_entity.pdbx_description
1 polymer ?
#
loop_
_entity_poly.entity_id
_entity_poly.type
_entity_poly.pdbx_seq_one_letter_code
_entity_poly.pdbx_strand_id
1 'polypeptide(L)'
;MTWVSQRGKQELKHPEYSSNFRNIEANNIELKQGLGFVENAIIDQHFVKRSRHNRLISAIAEHPEILGIGIDESTAILVDKDTAEVVGVSQVLVFKNTNPKIDTSENGLLGTKGIVLDIYLPGEKFPLKK
;
A
#
# COMPACT_ATOMS: atom_id res chain seq x y z
N MET A 1 -1.33 7.15 -12.84
CA MET A 1 -1.83 5.78 -13.15
C MET A 1 -2.09 4.96 -11.88
N THR A 2 -3.19 4.21 -11.76
CA THR A 2 -3.51 3.36 -10.56
C THR A 2 -2.90 1.97 -10.69
N TRP A 3 -2.34 1.42 -9.61
CA TRP A 3 -1.90 0.02 -9.54
C TRP A 3 -2.80 -0.77 -8.59
N VAL A 4 -3.15 -2.01 -8.95
CA VAL A 4 -3.98 -2.90 -8.13
C VAL A 4 -3.20 -4.16 -7.77
N SER A 5 -3.18 -4.47 -6.47
CA SER A 5 -2.69 -5.73 -5.93
C SER A 5 -3.68 -6.86 -6.25
N GLN A 6 -3.33 -7.79 -7.14
CA GLN A 6 -4.24 -8.90 -7.51
C GLN A 6 -4.47 -9.89 -6.35
N ARG A 7 -5.72 -10.31 -6.19
CA ARG A 7 -6.10 -11.52 -5.43
C ARG A 7 -5.52 -12.74 -6.16
N GLY A 8 -4.51 -13.40 -5.58
CA GLY A 8 -4.19 -14.78 -5.97
C GLY A 8 -2.74 -15.25 -5.90
N LYS A 9 -1.72 -14.38 -5.86
CA LYS A 9 -0.32 -14.82 -5.65
C LYS A 9 0.40 -13.85 -4.71
N GLN A 10 0.65 -14.33 -3.50
CA GLN A 10 1.32 -13.65 -2.40
C GLN A 10 2.79 -14.05 -2.46
N GLU A 11 3.71 -13.09 -2.48
CA GLU A 11 5.18 -13.30 -2.51
C GLU A 11 5.72 -14.00 -3.77
N LEU A 12 6.43 -13.24 -4.62
CA LEU A 12 7.15 -13.81 -5.77
C LEU A 12 8.26 -14.78 -5.33
N LYS A 13 8.81 -14.58 -4.12
CA LYS A 13 9.90 -15.39 -3.57
C LYS A 13 9.43 -16.55 -2.68
N HIS A 14 8.18 -16.55 -2.23
CA HIS A 14 7.64 -17.55 -1.30
C HIS A 14 6.24 -18.03 -1.76
N PRO A 15 6.17 -18.92 -2.76
CA PRO A 15 4.90 -19.37 -3.33
C PRO A 15 4.07 -20.30 -2.42
N GLU A 16 4.66 -20.80 -1.32
CA GLU A 16 3.99 -21.60 -0.29
C GLU A 16 3.03 -20.70 0.53
N TYR A 17 1.75 -21.05 0.58
CA TYR A 17 0.67 -20.21 1.10
C TYR A 17 0.84 -19.89 2.60
N SER A 18 1.43 -18.74 2.88
CA SER A 18 1.46 -18.08 4.18
C SER A 18 0.58 -16.85 4.06
N SER A 19 -0.47 -16.74 4.89
CA SER A 19 -1.43 -15.62 4.81
C SER A 19 -0.78 -14.24 4.99
N ASN A 20 0.46 -14.20 5.47
CA ASN A 20 1.17 -13.01 5.92
C ASN A 20 2.48 -12.86 5.14
N PHE A 21 2.79 -11.62 4.73
CA PHE A 21 4.11 -11.27 4.22
C PHE A 21 5.08 -11.25 5.40
N ARG A 22 6.09 -12.11 5.40
CA ARG A 22 6.95 -12.27 6.60
C ARG A 22 8.02 -11.19 6.71
N ASN A 23 8.51 -10.72 5.57
CA ASN A 23 9.61 -9.78 5.48
C ASN A 23 9.27 -8.60 4.54
N ILE A 24 10.06 -7.53 4.65
CA ILE A 24 10.07 -6.42 3.70
C ILE A 24 11.28 -6.66 2.77
N GLU A 25 11.00 -7.07 1.53
CA GLU A 25 12.00 -7.60 0.60
C GLU A 25 11.86 -7.03 -0.80
N ALA A 26 13.00 -6.82 -1.45
CA ALA A 26 13.07 -6.29 -2.79
C ALA A 26 12.48 -7.28 -3.79
N ASN A 27 11.75 -6.80 -4.79
CA ASN A 27 11.17 -7.59 -5.88
C ASN A 27 10.25 -8.73 -5.41
N ASN A 28 9.61 -8.60 -4.25
CA ASN A 28 8.72 -9.63 -3.71
C ASN A 28 7.23 -9.37 -4.00
N ILE A 29 6.94 -8.34 -4.81
CA ILE A 29 5.58 -7.87 -5.08
C ILE A 29 5.32 -7.81 -6.57
N GLU A 30 4.21 -8.41 -6.99
CA GLU A 30 3.65 -8.18 -8.32
C GLU A 30 2.68 -6.99 -8.26
N LEU A 31 3.00 -5.92 -8.99
CA LEU A 31 2.11 -4.78 -9.24
C LEU A 31 1.52 -4.91 -10.65
N LYS A 32 0.21 -4.68 -10.78
CA LYS A 32 -0.47 -4.67 -12.08
C LYS A 32 -1.22 -3.38 -12.28
N GLN A 33 -1.26 -2.94 -13.53
CA GLN A 33 -1.99 -1.75 -13.90
C GLN A 33 -3.47 -1.95 -13.59
N GLY A 34 -4.04 -1.00 -12.86
CA GLY A 34 -5.46 -0.92 -12.55
C GLY A 34 -6.23 -0.15 -13.62
N LEU A 35 -7.49 0.19 -13.31
CA LEU A 35 -8.39 0.88 -14.22
C LEU A 35 -8.11 2.38 -14.38
N GLY A 36 -7.17 2.94 -13.60
CA GLY A 36 -6.73 4.33 -13.76
C GLY A 36 -7.60 5.39 -13.07
N PHE A 37 -8.58 5.02 -12.23
CA PHE A 37 -9.47 5.99 -11.55
C PHE A 37 -8.79 6.83 -10.46
N VAL A 38 -7.74 6.32 -9.82
CA VAL A 38 -6.94 7.04 -8.80
C VAL A 38 -5.49 7.02 -9.22
N GLU A 39 -4.99 8.10 -9.78
CA GLU A 39 -3.65 8.12 -10.31
C GLU A 39 -2.58 8.10 -9.22
N ASN A 40 -1.48 7.39 -9.48
CA ASN A 40 -0.27 7.34 -8.65
C ASN A 40 -0.53 6.80 -7.25
N ALA A 41 -1.46 5.85 -7.15
CA ALA A 41 -1.77 5.13 -5.93
C ALA A 41 -1.75 3.60 -6.12
N ILE A 42 -1.34 2.90 -5.07
CA ILE A 42 -1.59 1.47 -4.87
C ILE A 42 -2.68 1.33 -3.81
N ILE A 43 -3.73 0.59 -4.14
CA ILE A 43 -4.84 0.31 -3.21
C ILE A 43 -4.82 -1.17 -2.84
N ASP A 44 -4.86 -1.47 -1.54
CA ASP A 44 -4.99 -2.84 -0.99
C ASP A 44 -6.18 -2.92 -0.03
N GLN A 45 -6.89 -4.06 -0.06
CA GLN A 45 -8.11 -4.32 0.74
C GLN A 45 -7.88 -5.46 1.76
N HIS A 46 -8.66 -5.45 2.84
CA HIS A 46 -8.49 -6.34 4.01
C HIS A 46 -7.10 -6.19 4.65
N PHE A 47 -6.66 -4.95 4.78
CA PHE A 47 -5.29 -4.59 5.07
C PHE A 47 -4.85 -4.96 6.50
N VAL A 48 -5.68 -4.64 7.51
CA VAL A 48 -5.34 -4.86 8.93
C VAL A 48 -5.48 -6.33 9.30
N LYS A 49 -6.59 -6.98 8.90
CA LYS A 49 -6.94 -8.35 9.30
C LYS A 49 -6.02 -9.45 8.77
N ARG A 50 -5.20 -9.17 7.75
CA ARG A 50 -4.31 -10.17 7.10
C ARG A 50 -2.83 -9.81 7.14
N SER A 51 -2.43 -8.86 8.00
CA SER A 51 -1.01 -8.46 8.15
C SER A 51 -0.32 -8.09 6.83
N ARG A 52 -1.05 -7.43 5.90
CA ARG A 52 -0.52 -7.06 4.57
C ARG A 52 0.31 -5.78 4.54
N HIS A 53 0.56 -5.20 5.72
CA HIS A 53 1.41 -4.02 5.89
C HIS A 53 2.77 -4.20 5.24
N ASN A 54 3.42 -5.35 5.41
CA ASN A 54 4.76 -5.59 4.86
C ASN A 54 4.79 -5.52 3.33
N ARG A 55 3.71 -5.93 2.66
CA ARG A 55 3.58 -5.79 1.19
C ARG A 55 3.49 -4.31 0.81
N LEU A 56 2.54 -3.59 1.39
CA LEU A 56 2.35 -2.18 1.02
C LEU A 56 3.59 -1.34 1.36
N ILE A 57 4.25 -1.62 2.49
CA ILE A 57 5.50 -0.96 2.88
C ILE A 57 6.63 -1.26 1.87
N SER A 58 6.81 -2.51 1.45
CA SER A 58 7.84 -2.83 0.45
C SER A 58 7.57 -2.14 -0.88
N ALA A 59 6.31 -2.11 -1.34
CA ALA A 59 5.95 -1.42 -2.58
C ALA A 59 6.19 0.10 -2.49
N ILE A 60 5.91 0.71 -1.34
CA ILE A 60 6.13 2.15 -1.12
C ILE A 60 7.61 2.49 -0.89
N ALA A 61 8.40 1.54 -0.39
CA ALA A 61 9.85 1.66 -0.35
C ALA A 61 10.42 1.69 -1.78
N GLU A 62 10.01 0.74 -2.63
CA GLU A 62 10.50 0.61 -4.01
C GLU A 62 9.95 1.69 -4.96
N HIS A 63 8.75 2.20 -4.69
CA HIS A 63 8.06 3.23 -5.49
C HIS A 63 7.68 4.44 -4.63
N PRO A 64 8.65 5.26 -4.20
CA PRO A 64 8.41 6.37 -3.29
C PRO A 64 7.47 7.44 -3.85
N GLU A 65 7.34 7.54 -5.17
CA GLU A 65 6.44 8.46 -5.87
C GLU A 65 4.95 8.08 -5.75
N ILE A 66 4.65 6.86 -5.33
CA ILE A 66 3.29 6.32 -5.26
C ILE A 66 2.72 6.48 -3.84
N LEU A 67 1.42 6.76 -3.76
CA LEU A 67 0.65 6.76 -2.51
C LEU A 67 0.15 5.34 -2.20
N GLY A 68 0.43 4.82 -1.01
CA GLY A 68 -0.08 3.52 -0.57
C GLY A 68 -1.36 3.70 0.24
N ILE A 69 -2.47 3.07 -0.17
CA ILE A 69 -3.76 3.19 0.51
C ILE A 69 -4.25 1.80 0.93
N GLY A 70 -4.24 1.54 2.23
CA GLY A 70 -4.79 0.34 2.84
C GLY A 70 -6.19 0.60 3.38
N ILE A 71 -7.20 -0.05 2.79
CA ILE A 71 -8.61 0.09 3.20
C ILE A 71 -9.00 -1.13 4.05
N ASP A 72 -9.48 -0.88 5.26
CA ASP A 72 -9.91 -1.95 6.16
C ASP A 72 -11.33 -2.46 5.85
N GLU A 73 -11.74 -3.56 6.50
CA GLU A 73 -13.05 -4.18 6.25
C GLU A 73 -14.22 -3.21 6.50
N SER A 74 -15.28 -3.37 5.71
CA SER A 74 -16.50 -2.56 5.82
C SER A 74 -16.25 -1.04 5.73
N THR A 75 -15.18 -0.66 5.02
CA THR A 75 -14.72 0.72 4.83
C THR A 75 -14.43 0.96 3.35
N ALA A 76 -14.59 2.18 2.89
CA ALA A 76 -14.27 2.63 1.54
C ALA A 76 -13.75 4.06 1.55
N ILE A 77 -13.22 4.49 0.40
CA ILE A 77 -12.95 5.90 0.13
C ILE A 77 -13.91 6.41 -0.94
N LEU A 78 -14.51 7.56 -0.70
CA LEU A 78 -15.22 8.33 -1.71
C LEU A 78 -14.25 9.32 -2.32
N VAL A 79 -14.02 9.22 -3.63
CA VAL A 79 -13.10 10.10 -4.34
C VAL A 79 -13.88 11.20 -5.05
N ASP A 80 -13.55 12.45 -4.72
CA ASP A 80 -13.98 13.63 -5.46
C ASP A 80 -12.74 14.43 -5.88
N LYS A 81 -12.50 14.46 -7.20
CA LYS A 81 -11.30 15.06 -7.82
C LYS A 81 -10.01 14.52 -7.18
N ASP A 82 -9.30 15.37 -6.44
CA ASP A 82 -8.00 15.08 -5.83
C ASP A 82 -8.10 14.80 -4.33
N THR A 83 -9.30 14.61 -3.79
CA THR A 83 -9.54 14.33 -2.37
C THR A 83 -10.28 13.01 -2.20
N ALA A 84 -9.88 12.25 -1.20
CA ALA A 84 -10.57 11.06 -0.73
C ALA A 84 -11.17 11.30 0.65
N GLU A 85 -12.42 10.91 0.84
CA GLU A 85 -13.12 10.89 2.13
C GLU A 85 -13.32 9.44 2.59
N VAL A 86 -13.00 9.16 3.85
CA VAL A 86 -13.22 7.83 4.43
C VAL A 86 -14.68 7.66 4.79
N VAL A 87 -15.30 6.58 4.29
CA VAL A 87 -16.70 6.22 4.58
C VAL A 87 -16.78 4.77 5.03
N GLY A 88 -17.74 4.45 5.91
CA GLY A 88 -17.91 3.11 6.48
C GLY A 88 -17.61 3.08 7.98
N VAL A 89 -17.11 1.95 8.48
CA VAL A 89 -17.05 1.67 9.93
C VAL A 89 -15.65 1.56 10.53
N SER A 90 -14.59 1.44 9.71
CA SER A 90 -13.21 1.31 10.15
C SER A 90 -12.32 2.39 9.51
N GLN A 91 -11.01 2.18 9.57
CA GLN A 91 -9.98 3.15 9.21
C GLN A 91 -9.36 2.90 7.83
N VAL A 92 -8.76 3.95 7.26
CA VAL A 92 -7.92 3.89 6.07
C VAL A 92 -6.50 4.31 6.45
N LEU A 93 -5.52 3.50 6.07
CA LEU A 93 -4.10 3.76 6.30
C LEU A 93 -3.48 4.28 5.02
N VAL A 94 -2.80 5.41 5.11
CA VAL A 94 -2.13 6.06 3.98
C VAL A 94 -0.63 6.12 4.23
N PHE A 95 0.13 5.53 3.31
CA PHE A 95 1.58 5.43 3.35
C PHE A 95 2.20 6.34 2.29
N LYS A 96 3.19 7.13 2.68
CA LYS A 96 3.98 7.99 1.78
C LYS A 96 5.45 7.80 2.11
N ASN A 97 6.30 7.64 1.11
CA ASN A 97 7.75 7.70 1.33
C ASN A 97 8.29 9.08 0.95
N THR A 98 8.85 9.80 1.92
CA THR A 98 9.43 11.14 1.70
C THR A 98 10.89 11.09 1.26
N ASN A 99 11.52 9.92 1.28
CA ASN A 99 12.91 9.74 0.93
C ASN A 99 13.06 8.59 -0.09
N PRO A 100 13.50 8.88 -1.32
CA PRO A 100 13.56 7.88 -2.39
C PRO A 100 14.72 6.90 -2.25
N LYS A 101 15.59 7.06 -1.24
CA LYS A 101 16.72 6.15 -1.04
C LYS A 101 16.24 4.82 -0.47
N ILE A 102 16.63 3.75 -1.15
CA ILE A 102 16.50 2.38 -0.69
C ILE A 102 17.89 1.78 -0.50
N ASP A 103 18.05 1.05 0.59
CA ASP A 103 19.18 0.17 0.84
C ASP A 103 18.67 -1.27 0.67
N THR A 104 19.46 -2.14 0.03
CA THR A 104 19.14 -3.56 -0.06
C THR A 104 20.29 -4.35 0.51
N SER A 105 20.01 -5.24 1.46
CA SER A 105 21.02 -6.12 2.03
C SER A 105 21.37 -7.28 1.08
N GLU A 106 22.47 -7.98 1.36
CA GLU A 106 22.92 -9.14 0.55
C GLU A 106 21.87 -10.26 0.47
N ASN A 107 21.02 -10.41 1.49
CA ASN A 107 19.90 -11.36 1.51
C ASN A 107 18.58 -10.80 0.95
N GLY A 108 18.59 -9.59 0.39
CA GLY A 108 17.45 -9.01 -0.33
C GLY A 108 16.40 -8.30 0.55
N LEU A 109 16.71 -8.01 1.81
CA LEU A 109 15.85 -7.19 2.68
C LEU A 109 15.95 -5.73 2.27
N LEU A 110 14.82 -5.01 2.34
CA LEU A 110 14.76 -3.59 2.06
C LEU A 110 14.94 -2.77 3.33
N GLY A 111 15.91 -1.85 3.29
CA GLY A 111 16.03 -0.73 4.21
C GLY A 111 15.53 0.55 3.53
N THR A 112 14.65 1.29 4.20
CA THR A 112 14.30 2.65 3.77
C THR A 112 13.96 3.49 5.00
N LYS A 113 14.01 4.81 4.84
CA LYS A 113 13.70 5.79 5.89
C LYS A 113 12.70 6.78 5.34
N GLY A 114 11.92 7.43 6.20
CA GLY A 114 11.01 8.50 5.78
C GLY A 114 9.65 8.03 5.27
N ILE A 115 9.24 6.79 5.57
CA ILE A 115 7.86 6.36 5.41
C ILE A 115 7.01 7.04 6.51
N VAL A 116 6.02 7.80 6.06
CA VAL A 116 4.99 8.42 6.88
C VAL A 116 3.73 7.58 6.77
N LEU A 117 3.12 7.30 7.92
CA LEU A 117 1.83 6.62 8.04
C LEU A 117 0.82 7.60 8.64
N ASP A 118 -0.19 7.94 7.84
CA ASP A 118 -1.38 8.65 8.29
C ASP A 118 -2.52 7.64 8.43
N ILE A 119 -3.30 7.71 9.52
CA ILE A 119 -4.48 6.85 9.73
C ILE A 119 -5.70 7.75 9.79
N TYR A 120 -6.66 7.51 8.91
CA TYR A 120 -7.88 8.29 8.77
C TYR A 120 -9.10 7.50 9.24
N LEU A 121 -9.96 8.15 10.01
CA LEU A 121 -11.22 7.65 10.53
C LEU A 121 -12.40 8.05 9.63
N PRO A 122 -13.58 7.40 9.77
CA PRO A 122 -14.77 7.79 9.01
C PRO A 122 -15.10 9.28 9.11
N GLY A 123 -15.34 9.91 7.95
CA GLY A 123 -15.60 11.34 7.80
C GLY A 123 -14.35 12.21 7.58
N GLU A 124 -13.15 11.68 7.84
CA GLU A 124 -11.91 12.40 7.57
C GLU A 124 -11.53 12.35 6.09
N LYS A 125 -10.79 13.37 5.65
CA LYS A 125 -10.40 13.56 4.25
C LYS A 125 -8.90 13.65 4.10
N PHE A 126 -8.40 13.18 2.97
CA PHE A 126 -6.98 13.28 2.61
C PHE A 126 -6.78 13.57 1.13
N PRO A 127 -5.70 14.29 0.76
CA PRO A 127 -5.35 14.52 -0.63
C PRO A 127 -4.80 13.24 -1.28
N LEU A 128 -5.20 13.00 -2.53
CA LEU A 128 -4.69 11.91 -3.37
C LEU A 128 -3.42 12.30 -4.14
N LYS A 129 -3.16 13.60 -4.27
CA LYS A 129 -1.91 14.13 -4.81
C LYS A 129 -0.89 14.28 -3.68
N LYS A 130 0.32 13.83 -3.94
CA LYS A 130 1.46 13.94 -3.05
C LYS A 130 2.04 15.36 -3.06
#